data_AF-A0A7R9DSS7-F1
#
_entry.id   AF-A0A7R9DSS7-F1
#
_cell.length_a   1.000
_cell.length_b   1.000
_cell.length_c   1.000
_cell.angle_alpha   90.00
_cell.angle_beta   90.00
_cell.angle_gamma   90.00
#
_symmetry.space_group_name_H-M   'P 1'
#
loop_
_entity.id
_entity.type
_entity.pdbx_description
1 polymer ?
#
loop_
_entity_poly.entity_id
_entity_poly.type
_entity_poly.pdbx_seq_one_letter_code
_entity_poly.pdbx_strand_id
1 'polypeptide(L)'
;MTHLWHVNVAQRVKSTHGLLTTVAYQMGPSAAPVYALEGSVGVAGAALGWLRDNINLLQDISETESLAETVGGTGDVYFVPAFSGLYAPYWQQDARGVICGITEDTTQLHIIRAALEAVCFQTRDILEAMNKDCGIPLSKLQVDGGMTTNNLLMQLQADLIGISVSEYSLHSFNCLHSVVLL
;
A
#
# COMPACT_ATOMS: atom_id res chain seq x y z
N MET A 1 -4.31 -0.46 9.72
CA MET A 1 -4.58 -1.33 8.56
C MET A 1 -4.82 -0.40 7.39
N THR A 2 -4.16 -0.65 6.26
CA THR A 2 -4.23 0.22 5.09
C THR A 2 -5.21 -0.38 4.09
N HIS A 3 -6.11 0.43 3.54
CA HIS A 3 -7.16 -0.04 2.64
C HIS A 3 -7.05 0.64 1.28
N LEU A 4 -7.18 -0.14 0.22
CA LEU A 4 -7.17 0.34 -1.17
C LEU A 4 -8.57 0.12 -1.75
N TRP A 5 -9.12 1.15 -2.37
CA TRP A 5 -10.49 1.13 -2.91
C TRP A 5 -10.53 1.54 -4.37
N HIS A 6 -11.02 0.69 -5.28
CA HIS A 6 -11.38 1.12 -6.64
C HIS A 6 -12.88 1.41 -6.72
N VAL A 7 -13.24 2.69 -6.83
CA VAL A 7 -14.63 3.16 -6.85
C VAL A 7 -15.07 3.50 -8.27
N ASN A 8 -15.60 2.52 -9.00
CA ASN A 8 -16.40 2.79 -10.20
C ASN A 8 -17.16 1.57 -10.65
N VAL A 9 -18.08 1.09 -9.82
CA VAL A 9 -18.98 0.07 -10.31
C VAL A 9 -20.42 0.33 -9.92
N ALA A 10 -21.17 0.88 -10.88
CA ALA A 10 -22.62 0.86 -10.86
C ALA A 10 -23.19 -0.58 -10.76
N GLN A 11 -22.35 -1.58 -11.01
CA GLN A 11 -22.68 -3.00 -10.87
C GLN A 11 -21.65 -3.71 -10.00
N ARG A 12 -22.12 -4.51 -9.05
CA ARG A 12 -21.25 -5.32 -8.18
C ARG A 12 -20.26 -6.20 -8.99
N VAL A 13 -18.94 -5.96 -8.87
CA VAL A 13 -17.89 -6.84 -9.42
C VAL A 13 -17.55 -7.92 -8.42
N LYS A 14 -17.66 -9.20 -8.78
CA LYS A 14 -17.14 -10.28 -7.95
C LYS A 14 -15.65 -10.49 -8.28
N SER A 15 -14.78 -10.27 -7.29
CA SER A 15 -13.35 -10.52 -7.47
C SER A 15 -13.05 -11.99 -7.73
N THR A 16 -12.09 -12.23 -8.62
CA THR A 16 -11.46 -13.53 -8.89
C THR A 16 -9.97 -13.53 -8.55
N HIS A 17 -9.42 -12.39 -8.14
CA HIS A 17 -8.00 -12.20 -7.81
C HIS A 17 -7.76 -11.82 -6.34
N GLY A 18 -8.65 -12.22 -5.44
CA GLY A 18 -8.43 -12.10 -3.99
C GLY A 18 -8.77 -10.75 -3.39
N LEU A 19 -9.66 -9.98 -4.00
CA LEU A 19 -10.20 -8.72 -3.47
C LEU A 19 -11.58 -8.90 -2.86
N LEU A 20 -11.98 -7.95 -2.03
CA LEU A 20 -13.31 -7.91 -1.44
C LEU A 20 -14.22 -7.00 -2.25
N THR A 21 -15.43 -7.45 -2.53
CA THR A 21 -16.49 -6.60 -3.09
C THR A 21 -17.30 -5.99 -1.97
N THR A 22 -17.40 -4.67 -1.94
CA THR A 22 -18.09 -3.96 -0.87
C THR A 22 -18.92 -2.79 -1.42
N VAL A 23 -19.78 -2.22 -0.58
CA VAL A 23 -20.53 -1.00 -0.90
C VAL A 23 -19.64 0.19 -0.53
N ALA A 24 -19.30 1.02 -1.51
CA ALA A 24 -18.55 2.26 -1.28
C ALA A 24 -19.43 3.29 -0.56
N TYR A 25 -20.60 3.59 -1.13
CA TYR A 25 -21.57 4.51 -0.53
C TYR A 25 -22.97 4.35 -1.16
N GLN A 26 -23.99 4.88 -0.48
CA GLN A 26 -25.35 5.01 -0.99
C GLN A 26 -25.93 6.36 -0.54
N MET A 27 -26.23 7.25 -1.50
CA MET A 27 -26.70 8.62 -1.22
C MET A 27 -28.21 8.66 -0.96
N GLY A 28 -28.62 8.07 0.17
CA GLY A 28 -30.00 8.03 0.63
C GLY A 28 -30.75 6.74 0.28
N PRO A 29 -31.95 6.50 0.87
CA PRO A 29 -32.58 5.18 0.87
C PRO A 29 -32.99 4.65 -0.51
N SER A 30 -33.29 5.55 -1.44
CA SER A 30 -33.78 5.21 -2.79
C SER A 30 -32.70 5.32 -3.87
N ALA A 31 -31.49 5.79 -3.53
CA ALA A 31 -30.38 5.86 -4.48
C ALA A 31 -29.79 4.47 -4.71
N ALA A 32 -29.34 4.20 -5.93
CA ALA A 32 -28.57 2.98 -6.20
C ALA A 32 -27.23 3.03 -5.44
N PRO A 33 -26.80 1.92 -4.81
CA PRO A 33 -25.49 1.87 -4.16
C PRO A 33 -24.38 1.92 -5.20
N VAL A 34 -23.27 2.56 -4.83
CA VAL A 34 -22.01 2.48 -5.57
C VAL A 34 -21.15 1.43 -4.90
N TYR A 35 -20.60 0.51 -5.68
CA TYR A 35 -19.73 -0.55 -5.19
C TYR A 35 -18.26 -0.21 -5.36
N ALA A 36 -17.42 -0.90 -4.60
CA ALA A 36 -15.97 -0.87 -4.74
C ALA A 36 -15.37 -2.27 -4.64
N LEU A 37 -14.19 -2.42 -5.26
CA LEU A 37 -13.25 -3.47 -4.92
C LEU A 37 -12.28 -2.95 -3.87
N GLU A 38 -12.09 -3.73 -2.82
CA GLU A 38 -11.22 -3.42 -1.70
C GLU A 38 -10.11 -4.46 -1.58
N GLY A 39 -8.87 -3.98 -1.42
CA GLY A 39 -7.75 -4.79 -0.94
C GLY A 39 -7.18 -4.18 0.33
N SER A 40 -6.88 -5.02 1.32
CA SER A 40 -6.34 -4.55 2.61
C SER A 40 -4.89 -4.99 2.77
N VAL A 41 -4.06 -4.07 3.23
CA VAL A 41 -2.70 -4.32 3.72
C VAL A 41 -2.71 -4.29 5.24
N GLY A 42 -2.42 -5.44 5.86
CA GLY A 42 -2.43 -5.57 7.32
C GLY A 42 -1.33 -4.75 7.99
N VAL A 43 -0.11 -4.76 7.43
CA VAL A 43 1.11 -4.26 8.07
C VAL A 43 1.87 -3.31 7.13
N ALA A 44 1.42 -2.06 7.06
CA ALA A 44 2.13 -0.98 6.40
C ALA A 44 2.93 -0.16 7.43
N GLY A 45 2.38 0.94 7.95
CA GLY A 45 3.03 1.76 8.99
C GLY A 45 3.37 0.99 10.28
N ALA A 46 2.68 -0.11 10.56
CA ALA A 46 3.02 -1.00 11.67
C ALA A 46 4.39 -1.69 11.49
N ALA A 47 4.89 -1.87 10.26
CA ALA A 47 6.24 -2.35 10.01
C ALA A 47 7.30 -1.35 10.50
N LEU A 48 7.10 -0.06 10.19
CA LEU A 48 7.97 1.02 10.67
C LEU A 48 7.88 1.17 12.19
N GLY A 49 6.68 1.07 12.76
CA GLY A 49 6.48 1.04 14.21
C GLY A 49 7.23 -0.11 14.87
N TRP A 50 7.20 -1.31 14.29
CA TRP A 50 7.96 -2.46 14.80
C TRP A 50 9.48 -2.26 14.71
N LEU A 51 9.99 -1.66 13.63
CA LEU A 51 11.42 -1.32 13.52
C LEU A 51 11.87 -0.35 14.62
N ARG A 52 11.03 0.61 14.98
CA ARG A 52 11.27 1.54 16.09
C ARG A 52 11.16 0.84 17.44
N ASP A 53 10.00 0.27 17.74
CA ASP A 53 9.63 -0.16 19.10
C ASP A 53 10.26 -1.50 19.52
N ASN A 54 10.54 -2.39 18.56
CA ASN A 54 10.96 -3.76 18.85
C ASN A 54 12.40 -4.06 18.43
N ILE A 55 12.85 -3.50 17.29
CA ILE A 55 14.21 -3.74 16.77
C ILE A 55 15.17 -2.61 17.12
N ASN A 56 14.64 -1.43 17.48
CA ASN A 56 15.42 -0.24 17.83
C ASN A 56 16.33 0.25 16.67
N LEU A 57 15.85 0.15 15.42
CA LEU A 57 16.55 0.71 14.26
C LEU A 57 16.20 2.18 13.99
N LEU A 58 15.11 2.65 14.60
CA LEU A 58 14.59 4.01 14.46
C LEU A 58 14.37 4.61 15.85
N GLN A 59 14.65 5.90 16.02
CA GLN A 59 14.24 6.67 17.19
C GLN A 59 12.83 7.22 17.01
N ASP A 60 12.53 7.71 15.80
CA ASP A 60 11.23 8.23 15.42
C ASP A 60 10.82 7.67 14.04
N ILE A 61 9.54 7.67 13.70
CA ILE A 61 9.10 7.23 12.36
C ILE A 61 9.39 8.33 11.33
N SER A 62 9.41 9.60 11.74
CA SER A 62 9.66 10.76 10.87
C SER A 62 11.08 10.81 10.28
N GLU A 63 12.07 10.18 10.91
CA GLU A 63 13.44 10.07 10.37
C GLU A 63 13.57 9.01 9.27
N THR A 64 12.54 8.19 9.04
CA THR A 64 12.59 7.09 8.06
C THR A 64 12.94 7.61 6.66
N GLU A 65 12.42 8.77 6.25
CA GLU A 65 12.72 9.39 4.95
C GLU A 65 14.20 9.73 4.83
N SER A 66 14.70 10.58 5.73
CA SER A 66 16.09 11.06 5.69
C SER A 66 17.11 9.93 5.82
N LEU A 67 16.83 8.91 6.64
CA LEU A 67 17.69 7.74 6.77
C LEU A 67 17.68 6.88 5.50
N ALA A 68 16.51 6.61 4.92
CA ALA A 68 16.39 5.77 3.73
C ALA A 68 16.94 6.44 2.46
N GLU A 69 17.02 7.78 2.42
CA GLU A 69 17.65 8.53 1.32
C GLU A 69 19.18 8.46 1.32
N THR A 70 19.81 8.11 2.45
CA THR A 70 21.27 8.01 2.53
C THR A 70 21.84 6.80 1.77
N VAL A 71 21.00 5.84 1.41
CA VAL A 71 21.35 4.66 0.61
C VAL A 71 20.70 4.74 -0.77
N GLY A 72 21.41 4.30 -1.81
CA GLY A 72 20.88 4.32 -3.19
C GLY A 72 19.77 3.29 -3.46
N GLY A 73 19.49 2.39 -2.52
CA GLY A 73 18.49 1.33 -2.63
C GLY A 73 18.59 0.36 -1.45
N THR A 74 17.92 -0.79 -1.56
CA THR A 74 17.90 -1.79 -0.49
C THR A 74 19.14 -2.68 -0.43
N GLY A 75 20.02 -2.65 -1.44
CA GLY A 75 21.17 -3.57 -1.50
C GLY A 75 20.74 -5.04 -1.54
N ASP A 76 19.72 -5.33 -2.36
CA ASP A 76 19.03 -6.63 -2.47
C ASP A 76 18.29 -7.10 -1.22
N VAL A 77 18.18 -6.27 -0.19
CA VAL A 77 17.35 -6.58 0.99
C VAL A 77 15.87 -6.46 0.63
N TYR A 78 15.12 -7.51 0.94
CA TYR A 78 13.65 -7.51 0.84
C TYR A 78 13.05 -7.76 2.21
N PHE A 79 11.98 -7.03 2.51
CA PHE A 79 11.19 -7.23 3.72
C PHE A 79 9.75 -7.61 3.34
N VAL A 80 9.28 -8.73 3.87
CA VAL A 80 7.88 -9.18 3.79
C VAL A 80 7.27 -9.04 5.19
N PRO A 81 6.54 -7.95 5.51
CA PRO A 81 6.06 -7.68 6.87
C PRO A 81 4.77 -8.44 7.22
N ALA A 82 4.75 -9.77 7.08
CA ALA A 82 3.56 -10.60 7.34
C ALA A 82 3.40 -10.98 8.83
N PHE A 83 3.43 -10.02 9.77
CA PHE A 83 3.39 -10.32 11.21
C PHE A 83 2.14 -11.06 11.66
N SER A 84 1.00 -10.76 11.03
CA SER A 84 -0.29 -11.41 11.27
C SER A 84 -0.81 -12.13 10.03
N GLY A 85 0.10 -12.62 9.18
CA GLY A 85 -0.22 -13.18 7.87
C GLY A 85 -0.25 -12.15 6.74
N LEU A 86 -0.38 -12.64 5.51
CA LEU A 86 -0.61 -11.83 4.31
C LEU A 86 -2.11 -11.70 4.05
N TYR A 87 -2.54 -10.48 3.78
CA TYR A 87 -3.92 -10.14 3.42
C TYR A 87 -4.07 -10.16 1.90
N ALA A 88 -4.93 -9.32 1.33
CA ALA A 88 -5.13 -9.24 -0.11
C ALA A 88 -3.80 -8.98 -0.85
N PRO A 89 -3.61 -9.57 -2.04
CA PRO A 89 -4.46 -10.55 -2.71
C PRO A 89 -4.26 -12.01 -2.23
N TYR A 90 -3.30 -12.26 -1.33
CA TYR A 90 -2.79 -13.60 -1.01
C TYR A 90 -3.62 -14.39 0.01
N TRP A 91 -4.14 -13.74 1.05
CA TRP A 91 -4.91 -14.34 2.14
C TRP A 91 -4.24 -15.56 2.81
N GLN A 92 -2.95 -15.45 3.10
CA GLN A 92 -2.17 -16.49 3.77
C GLN A 92 -1.98 -16.16 5.26
N GLN A 93 -2.82 -16.75 6.11
CA GLN A 93 -2.82 -16.50 7.57
C GLN A 93 -1.61 -17.10 8.29
N ASP A 94 -1.01 -18.14 7.72
CA ASP A 94 0.19 -18.82 8.24
C ASP A 94 1.49 -18.14 7.82
N ALA A 95 1.46 -17.20 6.85
CA ALA A 95 2.62 -16.42 6.46
C ALA A 95 3.19 -15.61 7.64
N ARG A 96 4.52 -15.44 7.68
CA ARG A 96 5.24 -14.73 8.75
C ARG A 96 6.23 -13.74 8.18
N GLY A 97 6.65 -12.80 9.02
CA GLY A 97 7.63 -11.78 8.65
C GLY A 97 8.95 -12.38 8.19
N VAL A 98 9.47 -11.95 7.04
CA VAL A 98 10.76 -12.40 6.48
C VAL A 98 11.57 -11.21 6.02
N ILE A 99 12.83 -11.14 6.43
CA ILE A 99 13.85 -10.27 5.82
C ILE A 99 14.86 -11.20 5.13
N CYS A 100 15.13 -10.97 3.84
CA CYS A 100 16.07 -11.77 3.06
C CYS A 100 16.94 -10.89 2.16
N GLY A 101 17.94 -11.49 1.51
CA GLY A 101 18.89 -10.78 0.63
C GLY A 101 20.00 -10.03 1.38
N ILE A 102 20.25 -10.39 2.64
CA ILE A 102 21.30 -9.79 3.46
C ILE A 102 22.69 -10.24 2.95
N THR A 103 23.58 -9.27 2.78
CA THR A 103 25.01 -9.46 2.47
C THR A 103 25.88 -8.81 3.56
N GLU A 104 27.20 -8.91 3.44
CA GLU A 104 28.13 -8.27 4.40
C GLU A 104 28.04 -6.73 4.39
N ASP A 105 27.67 -6.14 3.25
CA ASP A 105 27.52 -4.69 3.09
C ASP A 105 26.18 -4.15 3.62
N THR A 106 25.26 -5.04 4.02
CA THR A 106 23.94 -4.64 4.53
C THR A 106 24.07 -3.88 5.85
N THR A 107 23.36 -2.75 5.92
CA THR A 107 23.29 -1.89 7.12
C THR A 107 21.83 -1.71 7.55
N GLN A 108 21.61 -1.12 8.73
CA GLN A 108 20.25 -0.78 9.19
C GLN A 108 19.48 0.10 8.19
N LEU A 109 20.18 0.95 7.44
CA LEU A 109 19.59 1.88 6.48
C LEU A 109 18.94 1.13 5.31
N HIS A 110 19.57 0.04 4.87
CA HIS A 110 19.02 -0.86 3.86
C HIS A 110 17.74 -1.56 4.33
N ILE A 111 17.68 -1.94 5.61
CA ILE A 111 16.46 -2.56 6.21
C ILE A 111 15.33 -1.54 6.30
N ILE A 112 15.64 -0.31 6.72
CA ILE A 112 14.66 0.79 6.78
C ILE A 112 14.13 1.09 5.37
N ARG A 113 15.02 1.18 4.37
CA ARG A 113 14.64 1.33 2.96
C ARG A 113 13.76 0.19 2.47
N ALA A 114 14.12 -1.05 2.78
CA ALA A 114 13.35 -2.24 2.40
C ALA A 114 11.95 -2.26 3.04
N ALA A 115 11.79 -1.68 4.24
CA ALA A 115 10.48 -1.55 4.88
C ALA A 115 9.55 -0.56 4.17
N LEU A 116 10.09 0.56 3.64
CA LEU A 116 9.31 1.46 2.78
C LEU A 116 8.90 0.77 1.49
N GLU A 117 9.86 0.13 0.80
CA GLU A 117 9.59 -0.58 -0.47
C GLU A 117 8.62 -1.75 -0.29
N ALA A 118 8.63 -2.43 0.86
CA ALA A 118 7.67 -3.48 1.20
C ALA A 118 6.22 -3.00 1.12
N VAL A 119 5.93 -1.79 1.59
CA VAL A 119 4.60 -1.18 1.48
C VAL A 119 4.25 -0.95 0.01
N CYS A 120 5.22 -0.49 -0.78
CA CYS A 120 5.02 -0.25 -2.21
C CYS A 120 4.71 -1.55 -2.96
N PHE A 121 5.43 -2.63 -2.68
CA PHE A 121 5.18 -3.93 -3.29
C PHE A 121 3.78 -4.47 -2.95
N GLN A 122 3.38 -4.42 -1.69
CA GLN A 122 2.04 -4.88 -1.29
C GLN A 122 0.93 -4.04 -1.92
N THR A 123 1.13 -2.73 -2.03
CA THR A 123 0.23 -1.82 -2.74
C THR A 123 0.12 -2.19 -4.21
N ARG A 124 1.25 -2.37 -4.90
CA ARG A 124 1.28 -2.77 -6.32
C ARG A 124 0.52 -4.08 -6.53
N ASP A 125 0.74 -5.10 -5.70
CA ASP A 125 0.10 -6.41 -5.86
C ASP A 125 -1.44 -6.31 -5.78
N ILE A 126 -1.96 -5.43 -4.92
CA ILE A 126 -3.40 -5.16 -4.84
C ILE A 126 -3.89 -4.40 -6.08
N LEU A 127 -3.16 -3.38 -6.54
CA LEU A 127 -3.53 -2.62 -7.74
C LEU A 127 -3.53 -3.51 -8.99
N GLU A 128 -2.59 -4.45 -9.11
CA GLU A 128 -2.57 -5.43 -10.19
C GLU A 128 -3.78 -6.37 -10.13
N ALA A 129 -4.15 -6.84 -8.93
CA ALA A 129 -5.36 -7.64 -8.74
C ALA A 129 -6.63 -6.84 -9.13
N MET A 130 -6.69 -5.55 -8.76
CA MET A 130 -7.81 -4.67 -9.12
C MET A 130 -7.91 -4.50 -10.63
N ASN A 131 -6.79 -4.26 -11.31
CA ASN A 131 -6.76 -4.10 -12.76
C ASN A 131 -7.24 -5.38 -13.48
N LYS A 132 -6.84 -6.56 -12.98
CA LYS A 132 -7.29 -7.85 -13.51
C LYS A 132 -8.79 -8.10 -13.30
N ASP A 133 -9.37 -7.68 -12.18
CA ASP A 133 -10.80 -7.87 -11.89
C ASP A 133 -11.72 -6.83 -12.56
N CYS A 134 -11.27 -5.57 -12.68
CA CYS A 134 -12.07 -4.50 -13.28
C CYS A 134 -11.94 -4.44 -14.81
N GLY A 135 -10.83 -4.89 -15.37
CA GLY A 135 -10.54 -4.77 -16.81
C GLY A 135 -10.36 -3.33 -17.30
N ILE A 136 -10.27 -2.36 -16.37
CA ILE A 136 -10.07 -0.93 -16.65
C ILE A 136 -8.70 -0.55 -16.10
N PRO A 137 -7.78 -0.02 -16.94
CA PRO A 137 -6.46 0.39 -16.48
C PRO A 137 -6.57 1.53 -15.48
N LEU A 138 -5.92 1.34 -14.33
CA LEU A 138 -5.72 2.39 -13.33
C LEU A 138 -4.87 3.50 -13.93
N SER A 139 -5.32 4.75 -13.84
CA SER A 139 -4.61 5.92 -14.38
C SER A 139 -4.01 6.82 -13.30
N LYS A 140 -4.51 6.71 -12.06
CA LYS A 140 -4.07 7.53 -10.93
C LYS A 140 -4.33 6.83 -9.59
N LEU A 141 -3.36 6.95 -8.68
CA LEU A 141 -3.48 6.56 -7.27
C LEU A 141 -3.62 7.83 -6.42
N GLN A 142 -4.70 7.91 -5.65
CA GLN A 142 -4.88 8.94 -4.63
C GLN A 142 -4.53 8.34 -3.27
N VAL A 143 -3.76 9.08 -2.48
CA VAL A 143 -3.23 8.59 -1.21
C VAL A 143 -3.59 9.56 -0.09
N ASP A 144 -3.83 9.02 1.10
CA ASP A 144 -4.04 9.75 2.34
C ASP A 144 -3.37 8.98 3.50
N GLY A 145 -3.30 9.58 4.68
CA GLY A 145 -2.76 8.99 5.90
C GLY A 145 -1.32 9.39 6.20
N GLY A 146 -0.85 9.14 7.43
CA GLY A 146 0.39 9.74 7.94
C GLY A 146 1.65 9.47 7.11
N MET A 147 1.71 8.35 6.38
CA MET A 147 2.87 8.00 5.56
C MET A 147 2.95 8.78 4.24
N THR A 148 1.89 9.46 3.81
CA THR A 148 1.91 10.29 2.57
C THR A 148 2.83 11.48 2.67
N THR A 149 3.17 11.88 3.90
CA THR A 149 4.14 12.94 4.19
C THR A 149 5.57 12.57 3.81
N ASN A 150 5.86 11.28 3.61
CA ASN A 150 7.17 10.78 3.20
C ASN A 150 7.32 10.83 1.68
N ASN A 151 8.07 11.80 1.16
CA ASN A 151 8.15 12.02 -0.29
C ASN A 151 8.87 10.87 -1.00
N LEU A 152 9.88 10.29 -0.35
CA LEU A 152 10.60 9.13 -0.85
C LEU A 152 9.66 7.94 -1.08
N LEU A 153 8.76 7.66 -0.12
CA LEU A 153 7.76 6.60 -0.25
C LEU A 153 6.79 6.89 -1.40
N MET A 154 6.33 8.13 -1.55
CA MET A 154 5.43 8.52 -2.62
C MET A 154 6.07 8.36 -3.99
N GLN A 155 7.34 8.75 -4.12
CA GLN A 155 8.11 8.59 -5.35
C GLN A 155 8.37 7.11 -5.67
N LEU A 156 8.82 6.33 -4.67
CA LEU A 156 8.97 4.87 -4.79
C LEU A 156 7.69 4.20 -5.28
N GLN A 157 6.56 4.59 -4.69
CA GLN A 157 5.26 4.05 -5.06
C GLN A 157 4.94 4.36 -6.52
N ALA A 158 5.12 5.63 -6.94
CA ALA A 158 4.85 6.08 -8.30
C ALA A 158 5.75 5.38 -9.34
N ASP A 159 7.05 5.27 -9.05
CA ASP A 159 8.03 4.58 -9.88
C ASP A 159 7.66 3.11 -10.06
N LEU A 160 7.24 2.46 -8.98
CA LEU A 160 6.90 1.04 -8.98
C LEU A 160 5.63 0.72 -9.80
N ILE A 161 4.61 1.58 -9.73
CA ILE A 161 3.31 1.33 -10.38
C ILE A 161 3.19 1.98 -11.76
N GLY A 162 4.09 2.91 -12.11
CA GLY A 162 4.11 3.60 -13.39
C GLY A 162 2.92 4.53 -13.64
N ILE A 163 2.21 4.94 -12.58
CA ILE A 163 1.09 5.89 -12.66
C ILE A 163 1.25 7.00 -11.62
N SER A 164 0.57 8.13 -11.85
CA SER A 164 0.65 9.28 -10.94
C SER A 164 0.12 8.94 -9.55
N VAL A 165 0.89 9.29 -8.52
CA VAL A 165 0.51 9.26 -7.10
C VAL A 165 0.32 10.69 -6.64
N SER A 166 -0.82 11.02 -6.04
CA SER A 166 -1.04 12.36 -5.48
C SER A 166 -1.79 12.29 -4.17
N GLU A 167 -1.39 13.11 -3.21
CA GLU A 167 -2.12 13.28 -1.96
C GLU A 167 -3.55 13.78 -2.20
N TYR A 168 -4.49 13.25 -1.43
CA TYR A 168 -5.88 13.62 -1.48
C TYR A 168 -6.14 14.96 -0.75
N SER A 169 -6.86 15.87 -1.42
CA SER A 169 -7.39 17.09 -0.82
C SER A 169 -8.92 17.03 -0.87
N LEU A 170 -9.57 17.27 0.27
CA LEU A 170 -11.03 17.16 0.49
C LEU A 170 -11.93 17.90 -0.51
N HIS A 171 -11.37 18.74 -1.40
CA HIS A 171 -12.13 19.51 -2.39
C HIS A 171 -12.44 18.78 -3.71
N SER A 172 -12.04 17.52 -3.90
CA SER A 172 -12.07 16.86 -5.24
C SER A 172 -12.80 15.52 -5.30
N PHE A 173 -14.08 15.45 -4.91
CA PHE A 173 -14.89 14.21 -4.92
C PHE A 173 -15.42 13.76 -6.30
N ASN A 174 -14.84 14.24 -7.41
CA ASN A 174 -15.39 14.03 -8.78
C ASN A 174 -14.61 13.02 -9.65
N CYS A 175 -13.64 12.28 -9.11
CA CYS A 175 -12.81 11.38 -9.92
C CYS A 175 -13.31 9.93 -9.88
N LEU A 176 -14.07 9.55 -10.91
CA LEU A 176 -14.60 8.19 -11.16
C LEU A 176 -13.53 7.09 -11.38
N HIS A 177 -12.23 7.31 -11.11
CA HIS A 177 -11.16 6.34 -11.42
C HIS A 177 -10.02 6.30 -10.40
N SER A 178 -10.19 6.89 -9.23
CA SER A 178 -9.14 6.93 -8.21
C SER A 178 -9.15 5.67 -7.34
N VAL A 179 -7.97 5.09 -7.12
CA VAL A 179 -7.76 4.23 -5.95
C VAL A 179 -7.43 5.11 -4.76
N VAL A 180 -8.17 4.99 -3.66
CA VAL A 180 -7.85 5.69 -2.41
C VAL A 180 -7.07 4.72 -1.52
N LEU A 181 -5.86 5.13 -1.14
CA LEU A 181 -5.04 4.46 -0.14
C LEU A 181 -5.24 5.20 1.19
N LEU A 182 -5.97 4.59 2.12
CA LEU A 182 -6.16 5.06 3.51
C LEU A 182 -5.23 4.32 4.46
#